data_AF-A0A4Q3THL6-F1
#
_entry.id   AF-A0A4Q3THL6-F1
#
_cell.length_a   1.000
_cell.length_b   1.000
_cell.length_c   1.000
_cell.angle_alpha   90.00
_cell.angle_beta   90.00
_cell.angle_gamma   90.00
#
_symmetry.space_group_name_H-M   'P 1'
#
loop_
_entity.id
_entity.type
_entity.pdbx_description
1 polymer ?
#
loop_
_entity_poly.entity_id
_entity_poly.type
_entity_poly.pdbx_seq_one_letter_code
_entity_poly.pdbx_strand_id
1 'polypeptide(L)' 'LGVIDKIVNEPVGGAHRDHKQMAAFLKRALNDAFRQVSDLKVKELLDRRYERLQSYGRYTDTKADAK' A
#
# COMPACT_ATOMS: atom_id res chain seq x y z
N LEU A 1 4.12 8.98 -5.68
CA LEU A 1 4.74 8.03 -4.74
C LEU A 1 3.70 6.97 -4.39
N GLY A 2 3.60 5.91 -5.20
CA GLY A 2 2.60 4.84 -5.08
C GLY A 2 3.06 3.68 -4.19
N VAL A 3 3.75 4.00 -3.10
CA VAL A 3 4.34 3.00 -2.20
C VAL A 3 3.25 2.38 -1.30
N ILE A 4 2.30 3.21 -0.87
CA ILE A 4 1.15 2.80 -0.06
C ILE A 4 -0.11 2.72 -0.92
N ASP A 5 -0.96 1.73 -0.65
CA ASP A 5 -2.20 1.51 -1.42
C ASP A 5 -3.36 2.40 -0.93
N LYS A 6 -3.43 2.62 0.39
CA LYS A 6 -4.54 3.34 1.03
C LYS A 6 -4.09 4.01 2.32
N ILE A 7 -4.59 5.22 2.55
CA ILE A 7 -4.50 5.93 3.83
C ILE A 7 -5.84 5.75 4.54
N VAL A 8 -5.82 5.31 5.81
CA VAL A 8 -7.03 5.18 6.62
C VAL A 8 -7.18 6.45 7.44
N ASN A 9 -8.35 7.09 7.35
CA ASN A 9 -8.64 8.30 8.10
C ASN A 9 -8.77 8.00 9.59
N GLU A 10 -8.21 8.88 10.42
CA GLU A 10 -8.33 8.79 11.87
C GLU A 10 -9.66 9.39 12.37
N PRO A 11 -10.18 8.92 13.52
CA PRO A 11 -11.27 9.56 14.26
C PRO A 11 -10.98 11.03 14.58
N VAL A 12 -12.05 11.81 14.84
CA VAL A 12 -11.92 13.22 15.24
C VAL A 12 -11.09 13.33 16.53
N GLY A 13 -9.99 14.08 16.45
CA GLY A 13 -9.03 14.25 17.54
C GLY A 13 -7.97 13.15 17.64
N GLY A 14 -7.91 12.23 16.67
CA GLY A 14 -6.82 11.29 16.47
C GLY A 14 -7.11 9.87 16.96
N ALA A 15 -6.36 8.91 16.43
CA ALA A 15 -6.50 7.48 16.70
C ALA A 15 -6.38 7.09 18.19
N HIS A 16 -5.73 7.91 18.99
CA HIS A 16 -5.52 7.69 20.42
C HIS A 16 -6.73 8.06 21.29
N ARG A 17 -7.65 8.90 20.80
CA ARG A 17 -8.84 9.31 21.56
C ARG A 17 -9.98 8.32 21.47
N ASP A 18 -10.10 7.64 20.32
CA ASP A 18 -11.11 6.62 20.10
C ASP A 18 -10.51 5.41 19.37
N HIS A 19 -9.87 4.55 20.15
CA HIS A 19 -9.29 3.31 19.65
C HIS A 19 -10.33 2.35 19.09
N LYS A 20 -11.57 2.36 19.61
CA LYS A 20 -12.63 1.45 19.14
C LYS A 20 -13.06 1.83 17.73
N GLN A 21 -13.27 3.12 17.48
CA GLN A 21 -13.61 3.60 16.14
C GLN A 21 -12.44 3.43 15.17
N MET A 22 -11.21 3.71 15.60
CA MET A 22 -10.02 3.48 14.78
C MET A 22 -9.87 2.01 14.39
N ALA A 23 -10.07 1.08 15.34
CA ALA A 23 -10.03 -0.35 15.07
C ALA A 23 -11.11 -0.79 14.07
N ALA A 24 -12.31 -0.20 14.13
CA ALA A 24 -13.36 -0.45 13.16
C ALA A 24 -12.98 0.01 11.74
N PHE A 25 -12.38 1.20 11.62
CA PHE A 25 -11.90 1.73 10.34
C PHE A 25 -10.76 0.88 9.78
N LEU A 26 -9.81 0.49 10.63
CA LEU A 26 -8.70 -0.39 10.24
C LEU A 26 -9.21 -1.76 9.80
N LYS A 27 -10.13 -2.37 10.55
CA LYS A 27 -10.74 -3.66 10.20
C LYS A 27 -11.41 -3.63 8.82
N ARG A 28 -12.16 -2.57 8.52
CA ARG A 28 -12.76 -2.39 7.20
C ARG A 28 -11.68 -2.29 6.11
N ALA A 29 -10.67 -1.45 6.31
CA ALA A 29 -9.60 -1.26 5.33
C ALA A 29 -8.80 -2.55 5.07
N LEU A 30 -8.49 -3.32 6.11
CA LEU A 30 -7.80 -4.61 6.00
C LEU A 30 -8.65 -5.64 5.26
N ASN A 31 -9.96 -5.72 5.56
CA ASN A 31 -10.87 -6.63 4.86
C ASN A 31 -10.96 -6.29 3.36
N ASP A 32 -11.03 -4.99 3.02
CA ASP A 32 -11.05 -4.56 1.62
C ASP A 32 -9.75 -4.94 0.90
N ALA A 33 -8.60 -4.71 1.54
CA ALA A 33 -7.29 -5.06 0.99
C ALA A 33 -7.14 -6.59 0.84
N PHE A 34 -7.61 -7.36 1.83
CA PHE A 34 -7.57 -8.81 1.79
C PHE A 34 -8.40 -9.38 0.64
N ARG A 35 -9.62 -8.86 0.41
CA ARG A 35 -10.48 -9.27 -0.71
C ARG A 35 -9.83 -9.06 -2.08
N GLN A 36 -8.96 -8.06 -2.22
CA GLN A 36 -8.26 -7.80 -3.49
C GLN A 36 -7.17 -8.82 -3.81
N VAL A 37 -6.72 -9.59 -2.81
CA VAL A 37 -5.62 -10.56 -2.95
C VAL A 37 -6.00 -11.99 -2.61
N SER A 38 -7.12 -12.22 -1.90
CA SER A 38 -7.55 -13.54 -1.43
C SER A 38 -7.87 -14.51 -2.56
N ASP A 39 -8.38 -13.97 -3.68
CA ASP A 39 -8.90 -14.79 -4.78
C ASP A 39 -7.83 -15.06 -5.85
N LEU A 40 -6.63 -14.48 -5.70
CA LEU A 40 -5.52 -14.64 -6.64
C LEU A 40 -4.81 -15.98 -6.42
N LYS A 41 -4.42 -16.62 -7.52
CA LYS A 41 -3.56 -17.81 -7.44
C LYS A 41 -2.18 -17.40 -6.92
N VAL A 42 -1.52 -18.32 -6.21
CA VAL A 42 -0.19 -18.06 -5.60
C VAL A 42 0.81 -17.51 -6.62
N LYS A 43 0.83 -18.05 -7.84
CA LYS A 43 1.72 -17.58 -8.91
C LYS A 43 1.45 -16.12 -9.27
N GLU A 44 0.20 -15.76 -9.52
CA GLU A 44 -0.21 -14.39 -9.88
C GLU A 44 0.05 -13.40 -8.73
N LEU A 45 -0.10 -13.85 -7.48
CA LEU A 45 0.20 -13.04 -6.29
C LEU A 45 1.69 -12.71 -6.18
N LEU A 46 2.56 -13.66 -6.52
CA LEU A 46 4.01 -13.46 -6.55
C LEU A 46 4.42 -12.53 -7.68
N ASP A 47 3.89 -12.75 -8.89
CA ASP A 47 4.19 -11.93 -10.07
C ASP A 47 3.80 -10.47 -9.82
N ARG A 48 2.59 -10.23 -9.31
CA ARG A 48 2.09 -8.88 -8.97
C ARG A 48 2.92 -8.19 -7.87
N ARG A 49 3.39 -8.96 -6.87
CA ARG A 49 4.30 -8.43 -5.83
C ARG A 49 5.63 -8.01 -6.43
N TYR A 50 6.16 -8.82 -7.34
CA TYR A 50 7.43 -8.58 -7.98
C TYR A 50 7.39 -7.32 -8.85
N GLU A 51 6.36 -7.19 -9.70
CA GLU A 51 6.12 -5.98 -10.51
C GLU A 51 6.01 -4.72 -9.64
N ARG A 52 5.25 -4.79 -8.54
CA ARG A 52 5.08 -3.68 -7.60
C ARG A 52 6.42 -3.24 -7.01
N LEU A 53 7.25 -4.18 -6.56
CA LEU A 53 8.56 -3.87 -5.98
C LEU A 53 9.53 -3.31 -7.02
N GLN A 54 9.53 -3.83 -8.25
CA GLN A 54 10.38 -3.29 -9.33
C GLN A 54 9.97 -1.88 -9.76
N SER A 55 8.67 -1.56 -9.70
CA SER A 55 8.16 -0.22 -10.02
C SER A 55 8.57 0.85 -9.01
N TYR A 56 9.11 0.44 -7.85
CA TYR A 56 9.56 1.36 -6.82
C TYR A 56 10.95 1.89 -7.14
N GLY A 57 11.07 3.22 -7.07
CA GLY A 57 12.30 3.92 -7.38
C GLY A 57 12.16 4.69 -8.70
N ARG A 58 12.27 6.02 -8.61
CA ARG A 58 12.60 6.85 -9.76
C ARG A 58 14.09 7.06 -9.71
N TYR A 59 14.80 6.39 -10.60
CA TYR A 59 16.22 6.61 -10.81
C TYR A 59 16.35 7.70 -11.89
N THR A 60 16.92 8.85 -11.53
CA THR A 60 17.59 9.68 -12.52
C THR A 60 18.95 9.02 -12.71
N ASP A 61 19.21 8.45 -13.88
CA ASP A 61 20.56 7.98 -14.19
C ASP A 61 21.48 9.21 -14.23
N THR A 62 22.16 9.49 -13.12
CA THR A 62 23.11 10.61 -13.05
C THR A 62 24.46 10.14 -13.57
N LYS A 63 24.55 9.75 -14.85
CA LYS A 63 25.78 9.90 -15.66
C LYS A 63 25.41 9.97 -17.16
N ALA A 64 25.97 10.97 -17.86
CA ALA A 64 26.22 11.03 -19.32
C ALA A 64 25.41 12.05 -20.17
N ASP A 65 25.52 13.35 -19.85
CA ASP A 65 25.62 14.39 -20.88
C ASP A 65 26.79 15.31 -20.50
N ALA A 66 27.99 14.76 -20.67
CA ALA A 66 29.21 15.52 -20.85
C ALA A 66 29.84 15.02 -22.15
N LYS A 67 29.24 15.42 -23.26
CA LYS A 67 29.92 15.43 -24.55
C LYS A 67 29.51 16.68 -25.33
#